data_AF-A0A444LIW9-F1
#
_entry.id   AF-A0A444LIW9-F1
#
_cell.length_a   1.000
_cell.length_b   1.000
_cell.length_c   1.000
_cell.angle_alpha   90.00
_cell.angle_beta   90.00
_cell.angle_gamma   90.00
#
_symmetry.space_group_name_H-M   'P 1'
#
loop_
_entity.id
_entity.type
_entity.pdbx_description
1 polymer ?
#
loop_
_entity_poly.entity_id
_entity_poly.type
_entity_poly.pdbx_seq_one_letter_code
_entity_poly.pdbx_strand_id
1 'polypeptide(L)' 'MNIDQYIEIYHRTDVDGLNDAVGTLEGEHHTEVLKSLEARGFDIMWRSEGGKGTAGVVVRGPDEKLGFSH' A
#
# COMPACT_ATOMS: atom_id res chain seq x y z
N MET A 1 9.40 -3.89 -9.60
CA MET A 1 8.11 -3.26 -9.97
C MET A 1 8.16 -1.82 -9.45
N ASN A 2 7.78 -0.82 -10.24
CA ASN A 2 7.90 0.59 -9.82
C ASN A 2 6.69 1.02 -8.98
N ILE A 3 6.91 1.91 -8.02
CA ILE A 3 5.85 2.46 -7.16
C ILE A 3 4.71 3.08 -7.97
N ASP A 4 5.00 3.67 -9.13
CA ASP A 4 3.99 4.28 -10.00
C ASP A 4 3.01 3.24 -10.57
N GLN A 5 3.44 2.00 -10.83
CA GLN A 5 2.51 0.94 -11.25
C GLN A 5 1.52 0.58 -10.14
N TYR A 6 1.96 0.57 -8.88
CA TYR A 6 1.05 0.31 -7.75
C TYR A 6 0.02 1.44 -7.62
N ILE A 7 0.41 2.68 -7.90
CA ILE A 7 -0.50 3.82 -7.90
C ILE A 7 -1.51 3.72 -9.05
N GLU A 8 -1.06 3.32 -10.24
CA GLU A 8 -1.97 3.03 -11.36
C GLU A 8 -2.98 1.92 -11.02
N ILE A 9 -2.53 0.85 -10.35
CA ILE A 9 -3.41 -0.22 -9.86
C ILE A 9 -4.43 0.35 -8.87
N TYR A 10 -3.99 1.16 -7.91
CA TYR A 10 -4.89 1.85 -6.98
C TYR A 10 -5.93 2.71 -7.70
N HIS A 11 -5.54 3.51 -8.70
CA HIS A 11 -6.50 4.33 -9.45
C HIS A 11 -7.49 3.48 -10.28
N ARG A 12 -7.14 2.24 -10.61
CA ARG A 12 -7.97 1.35 -11.42
C ARG A 12 -8.86 0.42 -10.60
N THR A 13 -8.39 -0.02 -9.44
CA THR A 13 -8.95 -1.13 -8.65
C THR A 13 -9.09 -0.81 -7.17
N ASP A 14 -8.86 0.44 -6.80
CA ASP A 14 -8.86 0.93 -5.42
C ASP A 14 -7.83 0.22 -4.53
N VAL A 15 -7.95 0.43 -3.21
CA VAL A 15 -7.08 -0.17 -2.20
C VAL A 15 -7.09 -1.70 -2.21
N ASP A 16 -8.17 -2.33 -2.68
CA ASP A 16 -8.31 -3.79 -2.69
C ASP A 16 -7.36 -4.44 -3.70
N GLY A 17 -7.38 -3.97 -4.96
CA GLY A 17 -6.45 -4.47 -5.98
C GLY A 17 -5.00 -4.04 -5.74
N LEU A 18 -4.79 -2.89 -5.08
CA LEU A 18 -3.45 -2.52 -4.61
C LEU A 18 -2.93 -3.51 -3.56
N ASN A 19 -3.74 -3.88 -2.56
CA ASN A 19 -3.36 -4.86 -1.55
C ASN A 19 -3.15 -6.25 -2.14
N ASP A 20 -3.92 -6.65 -3.15
CA ASP A 20 -3.67 -7.92 -3.86
C ASP A 20 -2.29 -7.89 -4.53
N ALA A 21 -1.99 -6.85 -5.32
CA ALA A 21 -0.71 -6.69 -5.99
C ALA A 21 0.46 -6.62 -5.00
N VAL A 22 0.32 -5.85 -3.91
CA VAL A 22 1.34 -5.72 -2.87
C VAL A 22 1.47 -6.99 -2.03
N GLY A 23 0.36 -7.70 -1.78
CA GLY A 23 0.31 -8.96 -1.06
C GLY A 23 0.92 -10.14 -1.82
N THR A 24 1.05 -10.04 -3.15
CA THR A 24 1.89 -10.98 -3.92
C THR A 24 3.40 -10.82 -3.66
N LEU A 25 3.81 -9.70 -3.04
CA LEU A 25 5.20 -9.48 -2.66
C LEU A 25 5.46 -10.10 -1.29
N GLU A 26 6.56 -10.83 -1.18
CA GLU A 26 6.98 -11.42 0.09
C GLU A 26 8.28 -10.78 0.60
N GLY A 27 8.40 -10.69 1.93
CA GLY A 27 9.64 -10.28 2.61
C GLY A 27 9.94 -8.78 2.57
N GLU A 28 11.21 -8.42 2.39
CA GLU A 28 11.70 -7.03 2.46
C GLU A 28 11.07 -6.13 1.38
N HIS A 29 10.84 -6.67 0.17
CA HIS A 29 10.28 -5.90 -0.94
C HIS A 29 8.86 -5.39 -0.66
N HIS A 30 8.05 -6.21 0.03
CA HIS A 30 6.73 -5.82 0.50
C HIS A 30 6.81 -4.59 1.42
N THR A 31 7.72 -4.63 2.40
CA THR A 31 7.92 -3.54 3.36
C THR A 31 8.43 -2.27 2.67
N GLU A 32 9.34 -2.38 1.71
CA GLU A 32 9.84 -1.23 0.94
C GLU A 32 8.75 -0.57 0.09
N VAL A 33 7.91 -1.36 -0.57
CA VAL A 33 6.79 -0.84 -1.38
C VAL A 33 5.78 -0.13 -0.48
N LEU A 34 5.40 -0.73 0.64
CA LEU A 34 4.48 -0.11 1.60
C LEU A 34 5.04 1.20 2.19
N LYS A 35 6.33 1.25 2.56
CA LYS A 35 6.97 2.50 2.99
C LYS A 35 6.96 3.57 1.90
N SER A 36 7.16 3.16 0.65
CA SER A 36 7.11 4.07 -0.49
C SER A 36 5.69 4.60 -0.74
N LEU A 37 4.66 3.77 -0.55
CA LEU A 37 3.26 4.17 -0.61
C LEU A 37 2.94 5.15 0.54
N GLU A 38 3.36 4.83 1.76
CA GLU A 38 3.19 5.72 2.93
C GLU A 38 3.81 7.11 2.68
N ALA A 39 5.02 7.15 2.13
CA ALA A 39 5.70 8.40 1.77
C ALA A 39 4.96 9.23 0.71
N ARG A 40 4.11 8.60 -0.11
CA ARG A 40 3.25 9.27 -1.10
C ARG A 40 1.88 9.69 -0.55
N GLY A 41 1.61 9.40 0.72
CA GLY A 41 0.40 9.81 1.42
C GLY A 41 -0.65 8.72 1.57
N PHE A 42 -0.34 7.48 1.19
CA PHE A 42 -1.21 6.33 1.49
C PHE A 42 -1.18 6.04 2.99
N ASP A 43 -2.33 5.60 3.52
CA ASP A 43 -2.46 5.18 4.91
C ASP A 43 -2.18 3.67 4.97
N ILE A 44 -1.13 3.28 5.71
CA ILE A 44 -0.71 1.89 5.85
C ILE A 44 -0.97 1.42 7.27
N MET A 45 -1.75 0.34 7.41
CA MET A 45 -1.90 -0.36 8.68
C MET A 45 -0.81 -1.42 8.79
N TRP A 46 0.24 -1.09 9.53
CA TRP A 46 1.30 -2.03 9.89
C TRP A 46 0.79 -3.01 10.96
N ARG A 47 0.81 -4.32 10.67
CA ARG A 47 0.67 -5.34 11.72
C ARG A 47 2.05 -5.62 12.28
N SER A 48 2.27 -5.21 13.53
CA SER A 48 3.43 -5.66 14.30
C SER A 48 3.20 -7.08 14.78
N GLU A 49 3.55 -8.08 13.98
CA GLU A 49 3.88 -9.41 14.53
C GLU A 49 5.31 -9.37 15.05
N GLY A 50 5.47 -9.55 16.36
CA GLY A 50 6.70 -9.32 17.10
C GLY A 50 7.86 -10.25 16.76
N GLY A 51 8.49 -10.10 15.59
CA GLY A 51 9.88 -10.56 15.41
C GLY A 51 10.43 -10.79 14.02
N LYS A 52 9.63 -10.84 12.93
CA LYS A 52 10.21 -11.13 11.60
C LYS A 52 9.25 -10.78 10.46
N GLY A 53 9.51 -9.65 9.79
CA GLY A 53 8.75 -9.19 8.63
C GLY A 53 7.52 -8.36 9.01
N THR A 54 7.61 -7.05 8.80
CA THR A 54 6.49 -6.15 9.02
C THR A 54 5.51 -6.31 7.86
N ALA A 55 4.45 -7.10 8.04
CA ALA A 55 3.35 -7.15 7.09
C ALA A 55 2.44 -5.94 7.33
N GLY A 56 2.40 -5.01 6.38
CA GLY A 56 1.42 -3.92 6.38
C GLY A 56 0.36 -4.14 5.31
N VAL A 57 -0.77 -3.46 5.44
CA VAL A 57 -1.80 -3.41 4.40
C VAL A 57 -2.19 -1.96 4.17
N VAL A 58 -2.45 -1.61 2.92
CA VAL A 58 -2.92 -0.28 2.54
C VAL A 58 -4.38 -0.16 2.96
N VAL A 59 -4.69 0.80 3.83
CA VAL A 59 -6.06 1.00 4.33
C VAL A 59 -6.80 2.03 3.52
N ARG A 60 -6.09 3.08 3.08
CA ARG A 60 -6.66 4.22 2.37
C ARG A 60 -5.64 4.86 1.44
N GLY A 61 -6.11 5.37 0.31
CA GLY A 61 -5.28 6.17 -0.58
C GLY A 61 -5.14 7.63 -0.15
N PRO A 62 -4.16 8.37 -0.71
CA PRO A 62 -3.99 9.79 -0.46
C PRO A 62 -5.17 10.63 -0.97
N ASP A 63 -5.87 10.15 -2.00
CA ASP A 63 -7.00 10.85 -2.63
C ASP A 63 -8.24 10.89 -1.72
N GLU A 64 -8.57 9.76 -1.08
CA GLU A 64 -9.64 9.67 -0.07
C GLU A 64 -9.35 10.55 1.16
N LYS A 65 -8.06 10.71 1.51
CA LYS A 65 -7.65 11.56 2.63
C LYS A 65 -7.92 13.04 2.38
N LEU A 66 -8.01 13.45 1.11
CA LEU A 66 -8.33 14.81 0.69
C LEU A 66 -9.84 15.06 0.54
N GLY A 67 -10.68 14.05 0.77
CA GLY A 67 -12.13 14.21 0.76
C GLY A 67 -12.73 14.40 -0.64
N PHE A 68 -12.02 13.98 -1.69
CA PHE A 68 -12.61 13.84 -3.02
C PHE A 68 -13.44 12.55 -3.05
N SER A 69 -14.63 12.61 -2.44
CA SER A 69 -15.71 11.68 -2.79
C SER A 69 -16.09 12.00 -4.24
N HIS A 70 -15.74 11.12 -5.18
CA HIS A 70 -16.34 11.14 -6.51
C HIS A 70 -17.78 10.62 -6.42
#